data_AF-A0A7G2K1Z5-F1
#
_entry.id   AF-A0A7G2K1Z5-F1
#
_cell.length_a   1.000
_cell.length_b   1.000
_cell.length_c   1.000
_cell.angle_alpha   90.00
_cell.angle_beta   90.00
_cell.angle_gamma   90.00
#
_symmetry.space_group_name_H-M   'P 1'
#
loop_
_entity.id
_entity.type
_entity.pdbx_description
1 polymer ?
#
loop_
_entity_poly.entity_id
_entity_poly.type
_entity_poly.pdbx_seq_one_letter_code
_entity_poly.pdbx_strand_id
1 'polypeptide(L)'
;KEPMTGKDFAEKIEKVLNRKPLICIENGPHLIRKIGICTGGGQGYIDLAAEQGCDAFITGEVSEQTIHSAREQGLHFFSAGHHATERYGIKALGEWLAKEYDFDVEFKDIDNPA
;
A
#
# COMPACT_ATOMS: atom_id res chain seq x y z
N LYS A 1 0.35 3.29 17.88
CA LYS A 1 -0.25 3.19 16.52
C LYS A 1 -1.62 3.80 16.66
N GLU A 2 -1.80 5.02 16.17
CA GLU A 2 -3.05 5.76 16.34
C GLU A 2 -4.02 5.43 15.20
N PRO A 3 -5.28 5.04 15.50
CA PRO A 3 -6.33 4.95 14.49
C PRO A 3 -6.54 6.31 13.81
N MET A 4 -6.79 6.29 12.50
CA MET A 4 -7.01 7.52 11.71
C MET A 4 -8.10 7.32 10.66
N THR A 5 -8.60 8.41 10.10
CA THR A 5 -9.63 8.34 9.06
C THR A 5 -9.03 7.85 7.73
N GLY A 6 -9.87 7.36 6.81
CA GLY A 6 -9.43 6.98 5.47
C GLY A 6 -8.76 8.14 4.71
N LYS A 7 -9.17 9.38 4.95
CA LYS A 7 -8.56 10.59 4.36
C LYS A 7 -7.17 10.85 4.91
N ASP A 8 -7.02 10.84 6.23
CA ASP A 8 -5.72 11.04 6.87
C ASP A 8 -4.72 9.96 6.47
N PHE A 9 -5.20 8.71 6.31
CA PHE A 9 -4.37 7.62 5.84
C PHE A 9 -3.96 7.80 4.38
N ALA A 10 -4.84 8.28 3.50
CA ALA A 10 -4.50 8.63 2.12
C ALA A 10 -3.38 9.68 2.06
N GLU A 11 -3.49 10.75 2.85
CA GLU A 11 -2.47 11.80 2.92
C GLU A 11 -1.13 11.26 3.44
N LYS A 12 -1.18 10.33 4.41
CA LYS A 12 0.01 9.67 4.92
C LYS A 12 0.69 8.82 3.84
N ILE A 13 -0.09 8.05 3.07
CA ILE A 13 0.42 7.25 1.95
C ILE A 13 1.10 8.18 0.93
N GLU A 14 0.43 9.27 0.55
CA GLU A 14 0.96 10.23 -0.41
C GLU A 14 2.29 10.85 0.06
N LYS A 15 2.38 11.27 1.32
CA LYS A 15 3.60 11.84 1.90
C LYS A 15 4.76 10.83 1.96
N VAL A 16 4.47 9.57 2.32
CA VAL A 16 5.52 8.54 2.49
C VAL A 16 6.02 8.03 1.15
N LEU A 17 5.11 7.85 0.18
CA LEU A 17 5.44 7.27 -1.12
C LEU A 17 5.77 8.33 -2.18
N ASN A 18 5.51 9.61 -1.89
CA ASN A 18 5.63 10.72 -2.84
C ASN A 18 4.79 10.48 -4.11
N ARG A 19 3.61 9.87 -3.94
CA ARG A 19 2.67 9.54 -5.02
C ARG A 19 1.25 9.58 -4.49
N LYS A 20 0.37 10.33 -5.15
CA LYS A 20 -1.04 10.38 -4.81
C LYS A 20 -1.70 9.00 -5.06
N PRO A 21 -2.30 8.35 -4.05
CA PRO A 21 -2.96 7.07 -4.25
C PRO A 21 -4.35 7.24 -4.90
N LEU A 22 -4.80 6.22 -5.62
CA LEU A 22 -6.22 6.04 -5.89
C LEU A 22 -6.89 5.53 -4.61
N ILE A 23 -8.05 6.11 -4.28
CA ILE A 23 -8.75 5.83 -3.02
C ILE A 23 -10.20 5.41 -3.27
N CYS A 24 -10.67 4.45 -2.48
CA CYS A 24 -12.09 4.13 -2.32
C CYS A 24 -12.39 4.05 -0.82
N ILE A 25 -13.12 5.05 -0.30
CA ILE A 25 -13.33 5.23 1.15
C ILE A 25 -14.81 5.41 1.55
N GLU A 26 -15.73 5.10 0.65
CA GLU A 26 -17.16 5.46 0.79
C GLU A 26 -17.90 4.59 1.82
N ASN A 27 -17.53 3.31 1.96
CA ASN A 27 -18.25 2.33 2.79
C ASN A 27 -17.38 1.70 3.91
N GLY A 28 -16.17 2.20 4.13
CA GLY A 28 -15.29 1.72 5.18
C GLY A 28 -15.63 2.29 6.58
N PRO A 29 -15.07 1.71 7.66
CA PRO A 29 -15.28 2.21 9.02
C PRO A 29 -14.71 3.62 9.21
N HIS A 30 -15.26 4.40 10.15
CA HIS A 30 -14.81 5.77 10.38
C HIS A 30 -13.31 5.89 10.72
N LEU A 31 -12.78 4.91 11.46
CA LEU A 31 -11.37 4.84 11.85
C LEU A 31 -10.76 3.51 11.43
N ILE A 32 -9.61 3.58 10.75
CA ILE A 32 -8.80 2.43 10.36
C ILE A 32 -7.94 1.99 11.57
N ARG A 33 -8.04 0.72 11.94
CA ARG A 33 -7.26 0.08 13.00
C ARG A 33 -6.47 -1.12 12.49
N LYS A 34 -7.06 -1.90 11.58
CA LYS A 34 -6.42 -3.07 10.94
C LYS A 34 -6.27 -2.85 9.45
N ILE A 35 -5.04 -3.03 8.95
CA ILE A 35 -4.70 -2.80 7.55
C ILE A 35 -4.10 -4.08 6.97
N GLY A 36 -4.65 -4.54 5.85
CA GLY A 36 -4.00 -5.53 4.99
C GLY A 36 -3.08 -4.83 3.99
N ILE A 37 -1.89 -5.38 3.77
CA ILE A 37 -0.87 -4.80 2.87
C ILE A 37 -0.35 -5.90 1.94
N CYS A 38 -0.36 -5.63 0.64
CA CYS A 38 0.36 -6.43 -0.36
C CYS A 38 0.92 -5.48 -1.43
N THR A 39 2.24 -5.29 -1.50
CA THR A 39 2.87 -4.37 -2.47
C THR A 39 2.71 -4.86 -3.91
N GLY A 40 2.95 -3.99 -4.90
CA GLY A 40 2.86 -4.37 -6.31
C GLY A 40 1.43 -4.72 -6.77
N GLY A 41 1.30 -5.77 -7.59
CA GLY A 41 0.04 -6.23 -8.19
C GLY A 41 -0.89 -7.03 -7.26
N GLY A 42 -1.03 -6.63 -5.99
CA GLY A 42 -1.71 -7.38 -4.94
C GLY A 42 -3.24 -7.24 -4.89
N GLN A 43 -3.87 -6.56 -5.85
CA GLN A 43 -5.31 -6.26 -5.84
C GLN A 43 -6.25 -7.48 -5.68
N GLY A 44 -5.80 -8.68 -6.07
CA GLY A 44 -6.58 -9.92 -5.93
C GLY A 44 -6.73 -10.40 -4.48
N TYR A 45 -5.98 -9.85 -3.54
CA TYR A 45 -6.07 -10.18 -2.11
C TYR A 45 -7.10 -9.33 -1.34
N ILE A 46 -7.84 -8.44 -2.02
CA ILE A 46 -8.81 -7.57 -1.34
C ILE A 46 -9.89 -8.37 -0.60
N ASP A 47 -10.43 -9.42 -1.23
CA ASP A 47 -11.48 -10.24 -0.62
C ASP A 47 -10.93 -10.99 0.60
N LEU A 48 -9.70 -11.52 0.52
CA LEU A 48 -9.02 -12.12 1.65
C LEU A 48 -8.78 -11.10 2.78
N ALA A 49 -8.40 -9.86 2.45
CA ALA A 49 -8.20 -8.82 3.45
C ALA A 49 -9.49 -8.50 4.22
N ALA A 50 -10.62 -8.46 3.51
CA ALA A 50 -11.94 -8.27 4.11
C ALA A 50 -12.37 -9.48 4.96
N GLU A 51 -12.16 -10.72 4.48
CA GLU A 51 -12.41 -11.95 5.25
C GLU A 51 -11.60 -11.98 6.56
N GLN A 52 -10.39 -11.43 6.53
CA GLN A 52 -9.55 -11.28 7.73
C GLN A 52 -9.98 -10.10 8.63
N GLY A 53 -11.06 -9.38 8.29
CA GLY A 53 -11.58 -8.25 9.07
C GLY A 53 -10.67 -7.02 9.04
N CYS A 54 -9.99 -6.75 7.91
CA CYS A 54 -9.24 -5.51 7.75
C CYS A 54 -10.20 -4.33 7.52
N ASP A 55 -9.90 -3.19 8.16
CA ASP A 55 -10.61 -1.93 7.94
C ASP A 55 -10.18 -1.25 6.63
N ALA A 56 -8.96 -1.58 6.18
CA ALA A 56 -8.37 -1.05 4.96
C ALA A 56 -7.47 -2.09 4.28
N PHE A 57 -7.38 -2.02 2.95
CA PHE A 57 -6.43 -2.75 2.14
C PHE A 57 -5.61 -1.78 1.27
N ILE A 58 -4.29 -1.94 1.27
CA ILE A 58 -3.37 -1.16 0.43
C ILE A 58 -2.53 -2.09 -0.45
N THR A 59 -2.45 -1.71 -1.72
CA THR A 59 -1.61 -2.37 -2.72
C THR A 59 -1.05 -1.37 -3.73
N GLY A 60 -0.27 -1.83 -4.71
CA GLY A 60 0.26 -0.97 -5.77
C GLY A 60 -0.78 -0.69 -6.85
N GLU A 61 -1.33 -1.74 -7.45
CA GLU A 61 -2.22 -1.66 -8.62
C GLU A 61 -3.72 -1.72 -8.27
N VAL A 62 -4.59 -1.51 -9.26
CA VAL A 62 -6.03 -1.65 -9.13
C VAL A 62 -6.63 -2.28 -10.38
N SER A 63 -7.66 -3.10 -10.19
CA SER A 63 -8.53 -3.60 -11.26
C SER A 63 -9.97 -3.15 -11.02
N GLU A 64 -10.82 -3.25 -12.05
CA GLU A 64 -12.22 -2.80 -11.99
C GLU A 64 -12.98 -3.45 -10.81
N GLN A 65 -12.84 -4.77 -10.66
CA GLN A 65 -13.51 -5.54 -9.60
C GLN A 65 -13.10 -5.11 -8.19
N THR A 66 -11.89 -4.57 -8.03
CA THR A 66 -11.33 -4.20 -6.73
C THR A 66 -12.15 -3.08 -6.08
N ILE A 67 -12.71 -2.17 -6.88
CA ILE A 67 -13.56 -1.09 -6.37
C ILE A 67 -14.90 -1.63 -5.86
N HIS A 68 -15.49 -2.60 -6.56
CA HIS A 68 -16.72 -3.25 -6.12
C HIS A 68 -16.51 -4.04 -4.84
N SER A 69 -15.45 -4.86 -4.76
CA SER A 69 -15.07 -5.58 -3.52
C SER A 69 -14.94 -4.63 -2.33
N ALA A 70 -14.23 -3.51 -2.48
CA ALA A 70 -14.05 -2.53 -1.40
C ALA A 70 -15.40 -1.97 -0.91
N ARG A 71 -16.28 -1.60 -1.85
CA ARG A 71 -17.57 -1.00 -1.56
C ARG A 71 -18.55 -1.99 -0.93
N GLU A 72 -18.63 -3.20 -1.47
CA GLU A 72 -19.58 -4.23 -1.05
C GLU A 72 -19.20 -4.85 0.29
N GLN A 73 -17.89 -5.00 0.56
CA GLN A 73 -17.38 -5.63 1.77
C GLN A 73 -17.04 -4.63 2.87
N GLY A 74 -17.18 -3.32 2.61
CA GLY A 74 -17.12 -2.28 3.63
C GLY A 74 -15.73 -1.99 4.18
N LEU A 75 -14.71 -2.00 3.31
CA LEU A 75 -13.33 -1.65 3.67
C LEU A 75 -12.79 -0.50 2.80
N HIS A 76 -11.84 0.25 3.36
CA HIS A 76 -11.12 1.26 2.58
C HIS A 76 -10.12 0.60 1.64
N PHE A 77 -10.01 1.09 0.41
CA PHE A 77 -9.02 0.61 -0.56
C PHE A 77 -8.09 1.73 -1.02
N PHE A 78 -6.80 1.41 -1.13
CA PHE A 78 -5.74 2.32 -1.57
C PHE A 78 -4.84 1.62 -2.61
N SER A 79 -4.76 2.20 -3.82
CA SER A 79 -3.78 1.81 -4.84
C SER A 79 -2.71 2.88 -4.95
N ALA A 80 -1.48 2.53 -4.57
CA ALA A 80 -0.41 3.47 -4.31
C ALA A 80 0.78 3.35 -5.27
N GLY A 81 0.62 2.65 -6.41
CA GLY A 81 1.63 2.47 -7.45
C GLY A 81 2.47 1.20 -7.25
N HIS A 82 2.70 0.45 -8.32
CA HIS A 82 3.46 -0.80 -8.26
C HIS A 82 4.91 -0.50 -7.86
N HIS A 83 5.57 0.37 -8.63
CA HIS A 83 6.95 0.75 -8.38
C HIS A 83 7.12 1.43 -7.02
N ALA A 84 6.24 2.39 -6.72
CA ALA A 84 6.29 3.18 -5.50
C ALA A 84 6.20 2.32 -4.23
N THR A 85 5.47 1.20 -4.27
CA THR A 85 5.32 0.30 -3.10
C THR A 85 6.46 -0.72 -2.97
N GLU A 86 7.21 -1.04 -4.03
CA GLU A 86 8.20 -2.12 -4.02
C GLU A 86 9.67 -1.66 -3.90
N ARG A 87 9.97 -0.39 -4.16
CA ARG A 87 11.34 0.15 -4.10
C ARG A 87 12.05 -0.04 -2.75
N TYR A 88 11.29 -0.17 -1.66
CA TYR A 88 11.86 -0.26 -0.31
C TYR A 88 12.46 -1.63 0.01
N GLY A 89 12.00 -2.71 -0.64
CA GLY A 89 12.52 -4.05 -0.39
C GLY A 89 13.96 -4.19 -0.86
N ILE A 90 14.22 -3.80 -2.12
CA ILE A 90 15.57 -3.85 -2.70
C ILE A 90 16.52 -2.86 -2.03
N LYS A 91 16.03 -1.68 -1.65
CA LYS A 91 16.80 -0.70 -0.87
C LYS A 91 17.24 -1.28 0.47
N ALA A 92 16.32 -1.88 1.23
CA ALA A 92 16.62 -2.50 2.52
C ALA A 92 17.62 -3.67 2.40
N LEU A 93 17.51 -4.47 1.33
CA LEU A 93 18.49 -5.51 1.04
C LEU A 93 19.88 -4.92 0.77
N GLY A 94 19.97 -3.85 -0.01
CA GLY A 94 21.23 -3.17 -0.28
C GLY A 94 21.87 -2.59 0.97
N GLU A 95 21.09 -1.93 1.82
CA GLU A 95 21.53 -1.42 3.12
C GLU A 95 22.01 -2.55 4.05
N TRP A 96 21.34 -3.70 4.03
CA TRP A 96 21.75 -4.88 4.80
C TRP A 96 23.08 -5.45 4.29
N LEU A 97 23.26 -5.58 2.97
CA LEU A 97 24.51 -6.07 2.38
C LEU A 97 25.69 -5.14 2.70
N ALA A 98 25.50 -3.82 2.58
CA ALA A 98 26.52 -2.85 2.93
C ALA A 98 26.89 -2.93 4.42
N LYS A 99 25.90 -3.13 5.30
CA LYS A 99 26.13 -3.20 6.74
C LYS A 99 26.80 -4.51 7.19
N GLU A 100 26.34 -5.66 6.71
CA GLU A 100 26.78 -6.97 7.22
C GLU A 100 28.03 -7.50 6.52
N TYR A 101 28.29 -7.07 5.28
CA TYR A 101 29.39 -7.59 4.46
C TYR A 101 30.34 -6.51 3.91
N ASP A 102 30.12 -5.24 4.27
CA ASP A 102 30.95 -4.09 3.83
C ASP A 102 31.01 -3.93 2.30
N PHE A 103 29.92 -4.29 1.62
CA PHE A 103 29.79 -4.10 0.18
C PHE A 103 29.51 -2.63 -0.16
N ASP A 104 30.12 -2.15 -1.24
CA ASP A 104 29.75 -0.88 -1.86
C ASP A 104 28.45 -1.07 -2.65
N VAL A 105 27.34 -0.55 -2.12
CA VAL A 105 26.00 -0.71 -2.69
C VAL A 105 25.36 0.65 -2.94
N GLU A 106 25.00 0.90 -4.20
CA GLU A 106 24.26 2.10 -4.62
C GLU A 106 22.82 1.71 -4.97
N PHE A 107 21.84 2.30 -4.28
CA PHE A 107 20.43 2.16 -4.65
C PHE A 107 20.03 3.23 -5.68
N LYS A 108 19.57 2.79 -6.86
CA LYS A 108 19.09 3.67 -7.94
C LYS A 108 17.57 3.56 -8.08
N ASP A 109 16.88 4.60 -7.62
CA ASP A 109 15.43 4.76 -7.81
C ASP A 109 15.18 5.43 -9.17
N ILE A 110 14.82 4.62 -10.17
CA ILE A 110 14.49 5.10 -11.52
C ILE A 110 12.98 5.05 -11.66
N ASP A 111 12.35 6.22 -11.78
CA ASP A 111 10.90 6.35 -11.76
C ASP A 111 10.21 5.52 -12.86
N ASN A 112 9.15 4.82 -12.47
CA ASN A 112 8.23 4.14 -13.36
C ASN A 112 6.82 4.64 -13.02
N PRO A 113 6.08 5.24 -13.99
CA PRO A 113 4.77 5.84 -13.74
C PRO A 113 3.67 4.89 -13.23
N ALA A 114 3.86 3.57 -13.34
CA ALA A 114 2.89 2.56 -12.91
C ALA A 114 2.65 2.55 -11.39
#